data_AF-A0A177HXV5-F1
#
_entry.id   AF-A0A177HXV5-F1
#
_cell.length_a   1.000
_cell.length_b   1.000
_cell.length_c   1.000
_cell.angle_alpha   90.00
_cell.angle_beta   90.00
_cell.angle_gamma   90.00
#
_symmetry.space_group_name_H-M   'P 1'
#
loop_
_entity.id
_entity.type
_entity.pdbx_description
1 polymer ?
#
loop_
_entity_poly.entity_id
_entity_poly.type
_entity_poly.pdbx_seq_one_letter_code
_entity_poly.pdbx_strand_id
1 'polypeptide(L)'
;MTGRRHHRRLHDHLHIGAQQIVKVDLDGHQLTLVRDGETVRRIPVSGGTSGGDKRSWRGTAVLMAKEGTQQREPAGARSSERPGSAPPGRP
;
A
#
# COMPACT_ATOMS: atom_id res chain seq x y z
N MET A 1 34.93 29.61 -14.47
CA MET A 1 35.02 28.25 -15.04
C MET A 1 34.40 27.27 -14.05
N THR A 2 33.42 26.46 -14.47
CA THR A 2 33.27 25.01 -14.21
C THR A 2 31.87 24.58 -14.65
N GLY A 3 31.79 23.96 -15.83
CA GLY A 3 30.56 23.35 -16.32
C GLY A 3 30.39 21.97 -15.70
N ARG A 4 29.29 21.76 -14.96
CA ARG A 4 28.92 20.44 -14.48
C ARG A 4 28.21 19.70 -15.61
N ARG A 5 28.90 18.83 -16.33
CA ARG A 5 28.28 17.86 -17.25
C ARG A 5 28.63 16.46 -16.82
N HIS A 6 27.62 15.71 -16.35
CA HIS A 6 27.56 14.27 -16.54
C HIS A 6 26.09 13.85 -16.66
N HIS A 7 25.58 13.83 -17.89
CA HIS A 7 24.46 12.94 -18.21
C HIS A 7 25.08 11.62 -18.62
N ARG A 8 25.00 10.61 -17.76
CA ARG A 8 25.35 9.23 -18.11
C ARG A 8 24.18 8.66 -18.90
N ARG A 9 24.44 8.11 -20.08
CA ARG A 9 23.42 7.39 -20.86
C ARG A 9 23.04 6.15 -20.07
N LEU A 10 21.79 6.10 -19.60
CA LEU A 10 21.21 4.90 -19.03
C LEU A 10 20.46 4.17 -20.14
N HIS A 11 20.61 2.85 -20.16
CA HIS A 11 19.87 1.94 -21.02
C HIS A 11 19.29 0.87 -20.12
N ASP A 12 17.96 0.81 -20.08
CA ASP A 12 17.22 -0.17 -19.31
C ASP A 12 16.42 -1.05 -20.28
N HIS A 13 16.44 -2.35 -20.03
CA HIS A 13 15.69 -3.32 -20.82
C HIS A 13 14.63 -3.98 -19.92
N LEU A 14 13.38 -3.92 -20.37
CA LEU A 14 12.24 -4.53 -19.67
C LEU A 14 11.48 -5.42 -20.66
N HIS A 15 11.01 -6.56 -20.16
CA HIS A 15 10.06 -7.41 -20.86
C HIS A 15 8.73 -7.41 -20.13
N ILE A 16 7.64 -7.51 -20.89
CA ILE A 16 6.31 -7.72 -20.33
C ILE A 16 6.16 -9.22 -20.03
N GLY A 17 5.82 -9.52 -18.77
CA GLY A 17 5.53 -10.89 -18.33
C GLY A 17 4.10 -11.35 -18.63
N ALA A 18 3.69 -12.45 -18.01
CA ALA A 18 2.33 -12.99 -18.13
C ALA A 18 1.26 -11.98 -17.67
N GLN A 19 0.06 -12.07 -18.27
CA GLN A 19 -1.04 -11.20 -17.88
C GLN A 19 -1.57 -11.64 -16.52
N GLN A 20 -1.58 -10.71 -15.55
CA GLN A 20 -2.19 -10.93 -14.24
C GLN A 20 -3.06 -9.75 -13.85
N ILE A 21 -4.34 -10.02 -13.63
CA ILE A 21 -5.35 -9.01 -13.29
C ILE A 21 -5.99 -9.42 -11.97
N VAL A 22 -5.97 -8.50 -11.01
CA VAL A 22 -6.68 -8.65 -9.75
C VAL A 22 -7.99 -7.88 -9.84
N LYS A 23 -9.12 -8.59 -9.73
CA LYS A 23 -10.45 -7.99 -9.61
C LYS A 23 -10.85 -7.96 -8.14
N VAL A 24 -11.14 -6.77 -7.62
CA VAL A 24 -11.56 -6.59 -6.22
C VAL A 24 -13.01 -6.14 -6.20
N ASP A 25 -13.85 -6.97 -5.60
CA ASP A 25 -15.23 -6.65 -5.25
C ASP A 25 -15.28 -6.35 -3.74
N LEU A 26 -15.35 -5.06 -3.40
CA LEU A 26 -15.42 -4.61 -2.01
C LEU A 26 -16.79 -4.82 -1.39
N ASP A 27 -17.85 -4.86 -2.21
CA ASP A 27 -19.20 -5.06 -1.74
C ASP A 27 -19.40 -6.56 -1.40
N GLY A 28 -18.90 -7.45 -2.27
CA GLY A 28 -18.84 -8.90 -2.06
C GLY A 28 -17.66 -9.42 -1.22
N HIS A 29 -16.81 -8.54 -0.68
CA HIS A 29 -15.65 -8.88 0.17
C HIS A 29 -14.68 -9.91 -0.46
N GLN A 30 -14.48 -9.84 -1.76
CA GLN A 30 -13.76 -10.86 -2.51
C GLN A 30 -12.74 -10.26 -3.48
N LEU A 31 -11.53 -10.81 -3.44
CA LEU A 31 -10.48 -10.58 -4.43
C LEU A 31 -10.33 -11.82 -5.31
N THR A 32 -10.30 -11.64 -6.62
CA THR A 32 -10.07 -12.70 -7.62
C THR A 32 -8.82 -12.41 -8.44
N LEU A 33 -7.86 -13.32 -8.43
CA LEU A 33 -6.69 -13.27 -9.32
C LEU A 33 -7.00 -14.03 -10.61
N VAL A 34 -6.89 -13.32 -11.73
CA VAL A 34 -7.01 -13.86 -13.08
C VAL A 34 -5.63 -13.86 -13.72
N ARG A 35 -5.19 -15.00 -14.25
CA ARG A 35 -3.95 -15.14 -15.02
C ARG A 35 -4.28 -15.71 -16.39
N ASP A 36 -3.87 -15.01 -17.45
CA ASP A 36 -4.09 -15.43 -18.83
C ASP A 36 -5.57 -15.80 -19.13
N GLY A 37 -6.50 -15.06 -18.53
CA GLY A 37 -7.95 -15.28 -18.66
C GLY A 37 -8.57 -16.25 -17.64
N GLU A 38 -7.76 -17.03 -16.93
CA GLU A 38 -8.24 -18.05 -15.99
C GLU A 38 -8.24 -17.57 -14.54
N THR A 39 -9.28 -17.93 -13.78
CA THR A 39 -9.30 -17.67 -12.33
C THR A 39 -8.37 -18.66 -11.64
N VAL A 40 -7.29 -18.14 -11.06
CA VAL A 40 -6.29 -18.97 -10.36
C VAL A 40 -6.41 -18.88 -8.84
N ARG A 41 -7.04 -17.83 -8.29
CA ARG A 41 -7.25 -17.71 -6.85
C ARG A 41 -8.41 -16.79 -6.49
N ARG A 42 -9.06 -17.10 -5.37
CA ARG A 42 -10.00 -16.23 -4.67
C ARG A 42 -9.57 -16.04 -3.21
N ILE A 43 -9.66 -14.81 -2.71
CA ILE A 43 -9.20 -14.44 -1.37
C ILE A 43 -10.24 -13.51 -0.74
N PRO A 44 -10.78 -13.84 0.45
CA PRO A 44 -11.62 -12.91 1.20
C PRO A 44 -10.83 -11.65 1.58
N VAL A 45 -11.42 -10.47 1.39
CA VAL A 45 -10.76 -9.19 1.68
C VAL A 45 -11.72 -8.22 2.34
N SER A 46 -11.14 -7.28 3.10
CA SER A 46 -11.84 -6.09 3.58
C SER A 46 -11.28 -4.83 2.91
N GLY A 47 -12.17 -3.85 2.71
CA GLY A 47 -11.81 -2.51 2.28
C GLY A 47 -11.84 -1.54 3.46
N GLY A 48 -11.30 -0.34 3.24
CA GLY A 48 -11.52 0.76 4.17
C GLY A 48 -13.00 1.18 4.19
N THR A 49 -13.47 1.66 5.34
CA THR A 49 -14.88 1.97 5.60
C THR A 49 -15.49 2.83 4.49
N SER A 50 -16.62 2.36 3.94
CA SER A 50 -17.31 3.10 2.89
C SER A 50 -17.86 4.42 3.44
N GLY A 51 -17.57 5.53 2.76
CA GLY A 51 -18.17 6.85 3.03
C GLY A 51 -17.31 7.80 3.87
N GLY A 52 -16.14 7.38 4.35
CA GLY A 52 -15.20 8.24 5.07
C GLY A 52 -13.84 8.38 4.39
N ASP A 53 -12.95 9.18 5.00
CA ASP A 53 -11.60 9.48 4.50
C ASP A 53 -10.68 8.26 4.33
N LYS A 54 -11.06 7.12 4.93
CA LYS A 54 -10.33 5.85 4.84
C LYS A 54 -10.85 4.93 3.74
N ARG A 55 -11.76 5.40 2.88
CA ARG A 55 -12.35 4.58 1.80
C ARG A 55 -11.27 4.06 0.85
N SER A 56 -11.34 2.78 0.50
CA SER A 56 -10.54 2.23 -0.59
C SER A 56 -10.95 2.87 -1.93
N TRP A 57 -9.98 3.42 -2.66
CA TRP A 57 -10.24 4.05 -3.96
C TRP A 57 -10.66 2.99 -5.01
N ARG A 58 -11.79 3.24 -5.69
CA ARG A 58 -12.24 2.50 -6.89
C ARG A 58 -11.47 2.89 -8.16
N GLY A 59 -11.09 1.91 -8.97
CA GLY A 59 -10.42 2.14 -10.26
C GLY A 59 -9.32 1.11 -10.52
N THR A 60 -8.50 1.36 -11.55
CA THR A 60 -7.35 0.51 -11.87
C THR A 60 -6.09 1.03 -11.18
N ALA A 61 -5.42 0.18 -10.43
CA ALA A 61 -4.13 0.46 -9.80
C ALA A 61 -3.06 -0.53 -10.29
N VAL A 62 -1.80 -0.11 -10.25
CA VAL A 62 -0.64 -0.93 -10.64
C VAL A 62 0.12 -1.36 -9.39
N LEU A 63 0.53 -2.64 -9.35
CA LEU A 63 1.42 -3.13 -8.31
C LEU A 63 2.83 -2.63 -8.59
N MET A 64 3.35 -1.79 -7.70
CA MET A 64 4.69 -1.21 -7.85
C MET A 64 5.76 -1.99 -7.09
N ALA A 65 5.42 -2.46 -5.89
CA ALA A 65 6.34 -3.16 -5.01
C ALA A 65 5.56 -4.15 -4.13
N LYS A 66 6.26 -5.20 -3.69
CA LYS A 66 5.76 -6.16 -2.71
C LYS A 66 6.77 -6.23 -1.58
N GLU A 67 6.32 -5.94 -0.37
CA GLU A 67 7.10 -6.12 0.84
C GLU A 67 6.66 -7.42 1.55
N GLY A 68 7.60 -8.10 2.20
CA GLY A 68 7.30 -9.32 2.95
C GLY A 68 6.58 -8.98 4.24
N THR A 69 7.34 -8.70 5.29
CA THR A 69 6.82 -8.20 6.56
C THR A 69 7.22 -6.75 6.73
N GLN A 70 6.24 -5.86 6.87
CA GLN A 70 6.46 -4.44 7.07
C GLN A 70 5.61 -3.92 8.22
N GLN A 71 6.23 -3.17 9.13
CA GLN A 71 5.48 -2.36 10.08
C GLN A 71 4.94 -1.13 9.35
N ARG A 72 3.63 -0.92 9.42
CA ARG A 72 2.97 0.30 8.92
C ARG A 72 2.62 1.18 10.11
N GLU A 73 3.31 2.31 10.22
CA GLU A 73 2.92 3.38 11.13
C GLU A 73 1.88 4.28 10.44
N PRO A 74 0.71 4.53 11.05
CA PRO A 74 -0.24 5.48 10.50
C PRO A 74 0.34 6.89 10.56
N ALA A 75 0.20 7.64 9.47
CA ALA A 75 0.51 9.07 9.48
C ALA A 75 -0.34 9.76 10.56
N GLY A 76 0.32 10.43 11.52
CA GLY A 76 -0.34 11.18 12.61
C GLY A 76 -0.38 10.51 13.99
N ALA A 77 0.11 9.27 14.14
CA ALA A 77 0.04 8.53 15.42
C ALA A 77 0.90 9.10 16.56
N ARG A 78 1.85 10.02 16.29
CA ARG A 78 2.79 10.57 17.28
C ARG A 78 2.33 11.90 17.92
N SER A 79 1.08 11.98 18.39
CA SER A 79 0.59 13.25 18.99
C SER A 79 -0.20 13.09 20.29
N SER A 80 -0.03 11.99 21.04
CA SER A 80 -0.66 11.88 22.37
C SER A 80 0.16 11.05 23.35
N GLU A 81 1.34 11.55 23.75
CA GLU A 81 1.91 11.23 25.07
C GLU A 81 1.69 12.43 26.00
N ARG A 82 1.03 12.15 27.13
CA ARG A 82 0.51 13.10 28.13
C ARG A 82 1.62 13.82 28.91
N PRO A 83 1.45 15.09 29.31
CA PRO A 83 2.15 15.63 30.46
C PRO A 83 1.33 15.42 31.75
N GLY A 84 1.95 14.81 32.76
CA GLY A 84 1.57 14.99 34.17
C GLY A 84 0.63 13.96 34.78
N SER A 85 1.19 12.86 35.31
CA SER A 85 0.65 12.23 36.51
C SER A 85 1.78 12.14 37.53
N ALA A 86 1.79 13.08 38.47
CA ALA A 86 2.67 13.04 39.63
C ALA A 86 2.37 11.78 40.47
N PRO A 87 3.37 11.14 41.09
CA PRO A 87 3.11 10.00 41.97
C PRO A 87 2.38 10.47 43.23
N PRO A 88 1.44 9.68 43.78
CA PRO A 88 0.80 10.03 45.04
C PRO A 88 1.84 9.99 46.17
N GLY A 89 1.91 11.07 46.94
CA GLY A 89 2.72 11.14 48.15
C GLY A 89 2.29 10.06 49.14
N ARG A 90 3.27 9.35 49.71
CA ARG A 90 3.06 8.48 50.86
C ARG A 90 3.12 9.32 52.14
N PRO A 91 2.22 9.11 53.12
CA PRO A 91 2.42 9.60 54.48
C PRO A 91 3.59 8.86 55.15
#